data_AF-A0A7L3MPN9-F1
#
_entry.id   AF-A0A7L3MPN9-F1
#
_cell.length_a   1.000
_cell.length_b   1.000
_cell.length_c   1.000
_cell.angle_alpha   90.00
_cell.angle_beta   90.00
_cell.angle_gamma   90.00
#
_symmetry.space_group_name_H-M   'P 1'
#
loop_
_entity.id
_entity.type
_entity.pdbx_description
1 polymer ?
#
loop_
_entity_poly.entity_id
_entity_poly.type
_entity_poly.pdbx_seq_one_letter_code
_entity_poly.pdbx_strand_id
1 'polypeptide(L)'
;STVHPASPPLLCTREDKDLAVSPLRIVAESEHSFEKHIQGILQRASANPLHLKLQKSILRSADKDAAPPPEECLQLLSRATQVFREEYILKQDLAKEEIQQRVKLLWGQKKKQLEDLNYCREERKSLREMAERLADKYEEAKEKQEDIMNRMKKVLRSFHSQLPVLSDTEKDMKKELQTIHDQLQHLSNAIRQVR
;
A
#
# COMPACT_ATOMS: atom_id res chain seq x y z
N SER A 1 17.07 -33.93 -16.50
CA SER A 1 17.09 -32.63 -15.80
C SER A 1 16.10 -31.70 -16.45
N THR A 2 14.93 -31.53 -15.84
CA THR A 2 13.80 -30.78 -16.38
C THR A 2 13.86 -29.36 -15.84
N VAL A 3 14.20 -28.41 -16.71
CA VAL A 3 14.27 -26.98 -16.37
C VAL A 3 12.84 -26.42 -16.44
N HIS A 4 12.27 -26.08 -15.29
CA HIS A 4 11.00 -25.34 -15.25
C HIS A 4 11.22 -23.90 -15.75
N PRO A 5 10.33 -23.35 -16.60
CA PRO A 5 10.37 -21.94 -16.95
C PRO A 5 10.05 -21.09 -15.71
N ALA A 6 10.77 -19.98 -15.56
CA ALA A 6 10.60 -19.04 -14.46
C ALA A 6 9.15 -18.49 -14.43
N SER A 7 8.53 -18.51 -13.25
CA SER A 7 7.18 -17.99 -13.04
C SER A 7 7.08 -16.50 -13.41
N PRO A 8 5.95 -16.05 -13.99
CA PRO A 8 5.78 -14.65 -14.36
C PRO A 8 5.76 -13.74 -13.11
N PRO A 9 6.29 -12.51 -13.21
CA PRO A 9 6.33 -11.58 -12.09
C PRO A 9 4.90 -11.20 -11.68
N LEU A 10 4.63 -11.20 -10.38
CA LEU A 10 3.36 -10.73 -9.82
C LEU A 10 3.18 -9.24 -10.14
N LEU A 11 1.93 -8.84 -10.39
CA LEU A 11 1.42 -7.51 -10.76
C LEU A 11 1.64 -6.40 -9.70
N CYS A 12 2.72 -6.48 -8.91
CA CYS A 12 3.11 -5.47 -7.91
C CYS A 12 4.53 -4.92 -8.13
N THR A 13 5.12 -5.12 -9.31
CA THR A 13 6.42 -4.54 -9.70
C THR A 13 6.26 -3.38 -10.68
N ARG A 14 5.22 -2.56 -10.47
CA ARG A 14 5.22 -1.22 -11.09
C ARG A 14 6.05 -0.34 -10.17
N GLU A 15 7.25 0.03 -10.63
CA GLU A 15 8.01 1.13 -10.06
C GLU A 15 7.23 2.42 -10.30
N ASP A 16 6.20 2.67 -9.47
CA ASP A 16 5.58 3.98 -9.38
C ASP A 16 6.59 4.92 -8.71
N LYS A 17 7.41 5.55 -9.56
CA LYS A 17 8.31 6.66 -9.21
C LYS A 17 7.56 7.91 -8.75
N ASP A 18 6.24 7.93 -8.87
CA ASP A 18 5.39 8.83 -8.11
C ASP A 18 5.21 8.24 -6.72
N LEU A 19 6.27 8.38 -5.91
CA LEU A 19 6.15 8.31 -4.47
C LEU A 19 4.95 9.19 -4.11
N ALA A 20 3.82 8.55 -3.79
CA ALA A 20 2.77 9.16 -3.01
C ALA A 20 3.45 9.58 -1.72
N VAL A 21 3.97 10.81 -1.72
CA VAL A 21 4.66 11.40 -0.58
C VAL A 21 3.63 11.33 0.51
N SER A 22 3.86 10.46 1.49
CA SER A 22 2.94 10.31 2.61
C SER A 22 2.65 11.72 3.12
N PRO A 23 1.39 12.11 3.32
CA PRO A 23 1.05 13.45 3.80
C PRO A 23 1.86 13.84 5.06
N LEU A 24 2.31 12.84 5.82
CA LEU A 24 3.21 12.99 6.97
C LEU A 24 4.59 13.57 6.63
N ARG A 25 5.15 13.27 5.45
CA ARG A 25 6.46 13.79 5.02
C ARG A 25 6.37 15.27 4.62
N ILE A 26 5.28 15.66 3.98
CA ILE A 26 4.98 17.08 3.68
C ILE A 26 4.79 17.86 4.98
N VAL A 27 4.16 17.25 5.99
CA VAL A 27 4.03 17.86 7.32
C VAL A 27 5.38 18.00 8.01
N ALA A 28 6.24 16.98 8.00
CA ALA A 28 7.57 17.04 8.59
C ALA A 28 8.47 18.11 7.92
N GLU A 29 8.40 18.26 6.60
CA GLU A 29 9.09 19.35 5.88
C GLU A 29 8.47 20.72 6.22
N SER A 30 7.16 20.77 6.49
CA SER A 30 6.47 21.98 6.95
C SER A 30 6.76 22.36 8.41
N GLU A 31 7.23 21.44 9.27
CA GLU A 31 7.51 21.74 10.69
C GLU A 31 8.65 22.75 10.83
N HIS A 32 9.75 22.53 10.10
CA HIS A 32 10.85 23.49 10.02
C HIS A 32 10.46 24.80 9.33
N SER A 33 9.43 24.77 8.47
CA SER A 33 8.86 25.98 7.86
C SER A 33 8.00 26.77 8.86
N PHE A 34 7.18 26.07 9.65
CA PHE A 34 6.30 26.66 10.64
C PHE A 34 7.08 27.25 11.83
N GLU A 35 8.10 26.56 12.31
CA GLU A 35 8.98 27.10 13.36
C GLU A 35 9.66 28.39 12.90
N LYS A 36 10.20 28.41 11.66
CA LYS A 36 10.75 29.64 11.06
C LYS A 36 9.72 30.74 10.89
N HIS A 37 8.47 30.40 10.56
CA HIS A 37 7.38 31.35 10.46
C HIS A 37 7.05 31.99 11.82
N ILE A 38 6.91 31.19 12.88
CA ILE A 38 6.71 31.69 14.24
C ILE A 38 7.91 32.52 14.71
N GLN A 39 9.13 32.08 14.43
CA GLN A 39 10.33 32.85 14.73
C GLN A 39 10.32 34.19 13.99
N GLY A 40 9.89 34.22 12.73
CA GLY A 40 9.70 35.43 11.94
C GLY A 40 8.66 36.39 12.55
N ILE A 41 7.53 35.88 13.04
CA ILE A 41 6.53 36.70 13.75
C ILE A 41 7.13 37.30 15.02
N LEU A 42 7.95 36.54 15.75
CA LEU A 42 8.56 36.96 17.00
C LEU A 42 9.85 37.80 16.82
N GLN A 43 10.36 37.96 15.59
CA GLN A 43 11.51 38.81 15.31
C GLN A 43 11.17 40.28 15.60
N ARG A 44 12.09 40.96 16.28
CA ARG A 44 11.91 42.33 16.76
C ARG A 44 12.83 43.27 16.01
N ALA A 45 12.29 44.39 15.55
CA ALA A 45 13.07 45.43 14.87
C ALA A 45 13.69 46.43 15.87
N SER A 46 13.12 46.53 17.07
CA SER A 46 13.64 47.36 18.14
C SER A 46 13.76 46.59 19.46
N ALA A 47 14.94 46.68 20.08
CA ALA A 47 15.16 46.16 21.42
C ALA A 47 14.69 47.19 22.46
N ASN A 48 14.37 46.72 23.67
CA ASN A 48 13.82 47.57 24.72
C ASN A 48 14.84 48.64 25.14
N PRO A 49 14.59 49.94 24.89
CA PRO A 49 15.50 51.00 25.29
C PRO A 49 15.55 51.19 26.81
N LEU A 50 14.60 50.67 27.60
CA LEU A 50 14.61 50.82 29.06
C LEU A 50 15.77 50.09 29.71
N HIS A 51 16.05 48.83 29.35
CA HIS A 51 17.08 48.07 30.07
C HIS A 51 18.47 48.67 29.83
N LEU A 52 18.71 49.20 28.63
CA LEU A 52 19.97 49.88 28.28
C LEU A 52 20.03 51.34 28.73
N LYS A 53 18.96 52.13 28.59
CA LYS A 53 18.98 53.57 28.97
C LYS A 53 18.71 53.79 30.44
N LEU A 54 17.83 53.02 31.09
CA LEU A 54 17.58 53.16 32.52
C LEU A 54 18.78 52.67 33.33
N GLN A 55 19.40 51.55 32.94
CA GLN A 55 20.67 51.13 33.53
C GLN A 55 21.77 52.17 33.28
N LYS A 56 21.87 52.73 32.06
CA LYS A 56 22.85 53.79 31.77
C LYS A 56 22.54 55.11 32.49
N SER A 57 21.28 55.49 32.70
CA SER A 57 20.91 56.70 33.43
C SER A 57 21.08 56.54 34.93
N ILE A 58 20.74 55.36 35.48
CA ILE A 58 20.96 55.01 36.89
C ILE A 58 22.46 54.86 37.20
N LEU A 59 23.26 54.27 36.31
CA LEU A 59 24.72 54.21 36.50
C LEU A 59 25.40 55.58 36.30
N ARG A 60 24.84 56.46 35.46
CA ARG A 60 25.40 57.80 35.21
C ARG A 60 24.97 58.84 36.24
N SER A 61 23.89 58.57 36.99
CA SER A 61 23.44 59.37 38.14
C SER A 61 24.13 59.00 39.46
N ALA A 62 25.20 58.18 39.42
CA ALA A 62 26.08 57.99 40.57
C ALA A 62 26.89 59.27 40.90
N ASP A 63 27.01 60.20 39.96
CA ASP A 63 27.35 61.60 40.24
C ASP A 63 26.07 62.36 40.59
N LYS A 64 26.05 62.89 41.81
CA LYS A 64 24.95 63.65 42.40
C LYS A 64 24.71 64.93 41.59
N ASP A 65 23.44 65.29 41.42
CA ASP A 65 22.92 66.61 40.97
C ASP A 65 22.39 66.80 39.54
N ALA A 66 22.06 65.75 38.79
CA ALA A 66 21.12 65.90 37.66
C ALA A 66 20.23 64.66 37.49
N ALA A 67 19.13 64.61 38.25
CA ALA A 67 18.02 63.74 37.86
C ALA A 67 17.52 64.20 36.47
N PRO A 68 17.29 63.27 35.53
CA PRO A 68 16.74 63.65 34.23
C PRO A 68 15.40 64.38 34.44
N PRO A 69 15.12 65.43 33.64
CA PRO A 69 13.85 66.15 33.70
C PRO A 69 12.66 65.16 33.74
N PRO A 70 11.64 65.38 34.59
CA PRO A 70 10.49 64.48 34.70
C PRO A 70 9.84 64.14 33.34
N GLU A 71 9.92 65.08 32.40
CA GLU A 71 9.44 64.93 31.04
C GLU A 71 10.23 63.90 30.22
N GLU A 72 11.55 63.79 30.40
CA GLU A 72 12.37 62.76 29.76
C GLU A 72 12.05 61.35 30.32
N CYS A 73 11.79 61.24 31.62
CA CYS A 73 11.34 60.00 32.24
C CYS A 73 9.99 59.55 31.68
N LEU A 74 9.05 60.49 31.53
CA LEU A 74 7.73 60.21 30.94
C LEU A 74 7.84 59.80 29.46
N GLN A 75 8.69 60.48 28.67
CA GLN A 75 8.93 60.12 27.26
C GLN A 75 9.60 58.75 27.12
N LEU A 76 10.49 58.38 28.05
CA LEU A 76 11.11 57.06 28.05
C LEU A 76 10.11 55.96 28.39
N LEU A 77 9.25 56.20 29.40
CA LEU A 77 8.19 55.29 29.80
C LEU A 77 7.14 55.12 28.68
N SER A 78 6.73 56.21 28.02
CA SER A 78 5.78 56.15 26.92
C SER A 78 6.33 55.36 25.74
N ARG A 79 7.57 55.65 25.31
CA ARG A 79 8.26 54.91 24.25
C ARG A 79 8.41 53.44 24.60
N ALA A 80 8.77 53.12 25.83
CA ALA A 80 8.92 51.74 26.25
C ALA A 80 7.60 50.98 26.31
N THR A 81 6.55 51.63 26.81
CA THR A 81 5.19 51.09 26.81
C THR A 81 4.73 50.81 25.37
N GLN A 82 5.04 51.71 24.44
CA GLN A 82 4.74 51.52 23.03
C GLN A 82 5.50 50.31 22.45
N VAL A 83 6.81 50.21 22.70
CA VAL A 83 7.61 49.04 22.27
C VAL A 83 7.06 47.73 22.87
N PHE A 84 6.65 47.71 24.14
CA PHE A 84 6.03 46.51 24.72
C PHE A 84 4.72 46.14 24.06
N ARG A 85 3.86 47.12 23.76
CA ARG A 85 2.58 46.86 23.08
C ARG A 85 2.80 46.33 21.68
N GLU A 86 3.64 46.99 20.89
CA GLU A 86 3.78 46.73 19.46
C GLU A 86 4.75 45.59 19.15
N GLU A 87 5.93 45.55 19.79
CA GLU A 87 6.98 44.57 19.48
C GLU A 87 6.92 43.29 20.32
N TYR A 88 6.18 43.30 21.45
CA TYR A 88 6.11 42.14 22.34
C TYR A 88 4.70 41.57 22.41
N ILE A 89 3.73 42.31 22.97
CA ILE A 89 2.38 41.80 23.22
C ILE A 89 1.72 41.42 21.90
N LEU A 90 1.65 42.34 20.94
CA LEU A 90 0.99 42.09 19.65
C LEU A 90 1.61 40.90 18.89
N LYS A 91 2.94 40.82 18.82
CA LYS A 91 3.66 39.73 18.13
C LYS A 91 3.49 38.39 18.83
N GLN A 92 3.49 38.38 20.17
CA GLN A 92 3.24 37.17 20.96
C GLN A 92 1.80 36.67 20.79
N ASP A 93 0.83 37.58 20.79
CA ASP A 93 -0.57 37.24 20.57
C ASP A 93 -0.80 36.67 19.17
N LEU A 94 -0.19 37.27 18.14
CA LEU A 94 -0.24 36.76 16.77
C LEU A 94 0.39 35.37 16.66
N ALA A 95 1.58 35.16 17.22
CA ALA A 95 2.24 33.86 17.22
C ALA A 95 1.41 32.79 17.95
N LYS A 96 0.78 33.16 19.06
CA LYS A 96 -0.13 32.27 19.81
C LYS A 96 -1.34 31.89 18.96
N GLU A 97 -1.95 32.83 18.24
CA GLU A 97 -3.08 32.55 17.38
C GLU A 97 -2.72 31.59 16.24
N GLU A 98 -1.59 31.82 15.56
CA GLU A 98 -1.06 30.92 14.52
C GLU A 98 -0.83 29.49 15.04
N ILE A 99 -0.22 29.36 16.23
CA ILE A 99 -0.03 28.05 16.88
C ILE A 99 -1.37 27.39 17.18
N GLN A 100 -2.35 28.13 17.70
CA GLN A 100 -3.68 27.59 18.00
C GLN A 100 -4.42 27.13 16.73
N GLN A 101 -4.32 27.89 15.64
CA GLN A 101 -4.88 27.48 14.34
C GLN A 101 -4.20 26.22 13.81
N ARG A 102 -2.86 26.15 13.90
CA ARG A 102 -2.10 24.96 13.48
C ARG A 102 -2.49 23.72 14.28
N VAL A 103 -2.66 23.85 15.60
CA VAL A 103 -3.11 22.75 16.46
C VAL A 103 -4.51 22.25 16.07
N LYS A 104 -5.46 23.15 15.83
CA LYS A 104 -6.82 22.78 15.37
C LYS A 104 -6.78 22.02 14.05
N LEU A 105 -5.98 22.49 13.09
CA LEU A 105 -5.80 21.83 11.80
C LEU A 105 -5.21 20.43 11.96
N LEU A 106 -4.12 20.30 12.73
CA LEU A 106 -3.47 19.01 13.00
C LEU A 106 -4.42 18.03 13.68
N TRP A 107 -5.27 18.50 14.59
CA TRP A 107 -6.27 17.66 15.24
C TRP A 107 -7.31 17.12 14.24
N GLY A 108 -7.81 17.98 13.35
CA GLY A 108 -8.70 17.57 12.26
C GLY A 108 -8.05 16.56 11.31
N GLN A 109 -6.79 16.78 10.94
CA GLN A 109 -6.02 15.85 10.11
C GLN A 109 -5.84 14.49 10.80
N LYS A 110 -5.44 14.48 12.07
CA LYS A 110 -5.30 13.25 12.86
C LYS A 110 -6.60 12.47 12.94
N LYS A 111 -7.72 13.16 13.17
CA LYS A 111 -9.05 12.53 13.23
C LYS A 111 -9.39 11.85 11.90
N LYS A 112 -9.23 12.56 10.78
CA LYS A 112 -9.47 12.01 9.44
C LYS A 112 -8.56 10.80 9.15
N GLN A 113 -7.27 10.90 9.47
CA GLN A 113 -6.32 9.78 9.30
C GLN A 113 -6.73 8.54 10.08
N LEU A 114 -7.27 8.72 11.30
CA LEU A 114 -7.75 7.60 12.10
C LEU A 114 -9.02 6.96 11.50
N GLU A 115 -9.92 7.78 10.96
CA GLU A 115 -11.10 7.32 10.23
C GLU A 115 -10.72 6.53 8.97
N ASP A 116 -9.79 7.06 8.16
CA ASP A 116 -9.27 6.40 6.96
C ASP A 116 -8.59 5.06 7.30
N LEU A 117 -7.77 5.02 8.37
CA LEU A 117 -7.13 3.78 8.83
C LEU A 117 -8.14 2.72 9.28
N ASN A 118 -9.23 3.13 9.95
CA ASN A 118 -10.29 2.21 10.33
C ASN A 118 -11.04 1.71 9.11
N TYR A 119 -11.34 2.57 8.14
CA TYR A 119 -11.96 2.16 6.88
C TYR A 119 -11.11 1.10 6.15
N CYS A 120 -9.81 1.35 5.96
CA CYS A 120 -8.90 0.38 5.34
C CYS A 120 -8.84 -0.95 6.12
N ARG A 121 -8.94 -0.90 7.46
CA ARG A 121 -8.96 -2.10 8.30
C ARG A 121 -10.21 -2.95 8.04
N GLU A 122 -11.37 -2.31 7.90
CA GLU A 122 -12.63 -2.99 7.59
C GLU A 122 -12.65 -3.53 6.16
N GLU A 123 -12.18 -2.76 5.17
CA GLU A 123 -12.03 -3.27 3.80
C GLU A 123 -11.14 -4.51 3.75
N ARG A 124 -9.98 -4.47 4.41
CA ARG A 124 -9.08 -5.63 4.48
C ARG A 124 -9.75 -6.84 5.13
N LYS A 125 -10.60 -6.63 6.13
CA LYS A 125 -11.36 -7.70 6.78
C LYS A 125 -12.37 -8.31 5.79
N SER A 126 -13.18 -7.47 5.13
CA SER A 126 -14.14 -7.90 4.11
C SER A 126 -13.46 -8.66 2.96
N LEU A 127 -12.32 -8.16 2.48
CA LEU A 127 -11.55 -8.81 1.42
C LEU A 127 -11.05 -10.20 1.85
N ARG A 128 -10.58 -10.33 3.09
CA ARG A 128 -10.16 -11.64 3.64
C ARG A 128 -11.33 -12.62 3.72
N GLU A 129 -12.47 -12.19 4.26
CA GLU A 129 -13.66 -13.02 4.33
C GLU A 129 -14.15 -13.46 2.94
N MET A 130 -14.05 -12.58 1.95
CA MET A 130 -14.38 -12.93 0.57
C MET A 130 -13.41 -13.95 -0.03
N ALA A 131 -12.11 -13.81 0.25
CA ALA A 131 -11.09 -14.76 -0.18
C ALA A 131 -11.28 -16.14 0.46
N GLU A 132 -11.63 -16.20 1.75
CA GLU A 132 -11.97 -17.44 2.46
C GLU A 132 -13.18 -18.12 1.81
N ARG A 133 -14.29 -17.39 1.61
CA ARG A 133 -15.48 -17.95 0.92
C ARG A 133 -15.17 -18.43 -0.50
N LEU A 134 -14.23 -17.78 -1.19
CA LEU A 134 -13.82 -18.19 -2.52
C LEU A 134 -12.99 -19.48 -2.48
N ALA A 135 -12.10 -19.62 -1.48
CA ALA A 135 -11.34 -20.84 -1.26
C ALA A 135 -12.25 -22.04 -0.95
N ASP A 136 -13.26 -21.85 -0.09
CA ASP A 136 -14.24 -22.91 0.22
C ASP A 136 -14.96 -23.39 -1.04
N LYS A 137 -15.45 -22.47 -1.87
CA LYS A 137 -16.10 -22.80 -3.16
C LYS A 137 -15.15 -23.50 -4.12
N TYR A 138 -13.88 -23.13 -4.12
CA TYR A 138 -12.89 -23.76 -4.98
C TYR A 138 -12.65 -25.22 -4.57
N GLU A 139 -12.51 -25.50 -3.27
CA GLU A 139 -12.32 -26.86 -2.79
C GLU A 139 -13.57 -27.72 -3.06
N GLU A 140 -14.78 -27.20 -2.82
CA GLU A 140 -16.03 -27.90 -3.15
C GLU A 140 -16.13 -28.22 -4.66
N ALA A 141 -15.75 -27.27 -5.52
CA ALA A 141 -15.75 -27.49 -6.96
C ALA A 141 -14.73 -28.56 -7.39
N LYS A 142 -13.55 -28.55 -6.77
CA LYS A 142 -12.47 -29.52 -7.01
C LYS A 142 -12.86 -30.92 -6.57
N GLU A 143 -13.49 -31.08 -5.41
CA GLU A 143 -14.04 -32.36 -4.94
C GLU A 143 -15.08 -32.91 -5.92
N LYS A 144 -16.05 -32.08 -6.32
CA LYS A 144 -17.06 -32.47 -7.33
C LYS A 144 -16.43 -32.86 -8.66
N GLN A 145 -15.39 -32.15 -9.10
CA GLN A 145 -14.67 -32.47 -10.32
C GLN A 145 -13.99 -33.85 -10.21
N GLU A 146 -13.35 -34.15 -9.08
CA GLU A 146 -12.72 -35.46 -8.86
C GLU A 146 -13.76 -36.59 -8.83
N ASP A 147 -14.92 -36.37 -8.22
CA ASP A 147 -16.03 -37.32 -8.24
C ASP A 147 -16.54 -37.60 -9.66
N ILE A 148 -16.73 -36.55 -10.46
CA ILE A 148 -17.12 -36.69 -11.87
C ILE A 148 -16.03 -37.44 -12.64
N MET A 149 -14.76 -37.11 -12.42
CA MET A 149 -13.64 -37.77 -13.08
C MET A 149 -13.59 -39.26 -12.73
N ASN A 150 -13.83 -39.61 -11.47
CA ASN A 150 -13.86 -41.00 -11.01
C ASN A 150 -15.03 -41.79 -11.61
N ARG A 151 -16.21 -41.15 -11.74
CA ARG A 151 -17.35 -41.73 -12.47
C ARG A 151 -17.02 -41.93 -13.95
N MET A 152 -16.41 -40.94 -14.60
CA MET A 152 -15.99 -41.04 -16.00
C MET A 152 -14.95 -42.16 -16.21
N LYS A 153 -13.95 -42.27 -15.33
CA LYS A 153 -12.98 -43.37 -15.32
C LYS A 153 -13.66 -44.74 -15.20
N LYS A 154 -14.75 -44.86 -14.42
CA LYS A 154 -15.52 -46.12 -14.31
C LYS A 154 -16.25 -46.44 -15.62
N VAL A 155 -16.96 -45.46 -16.19
CA VAL A 155 -17.68 -45.61 -17.47
C VAL A 155 -16.73 -45.99 -18.61
N LEU A 156 -15.58 -45.32 -18.69
CA LEU A 156 -14.57 -45.60 -19.71
C LEU A 156 -14.00 -47.02 -19.56
N ARG A 157 -13.72 -47.46 -18.32
CA ARG A 157 -13.28 -48.83 -18.04
C ARG A 157 -14.33 -49.86 -18.45
N SER A 158 -15.62 -49.65 -18.12
CA SER A 158 -16.68 -50.57 -18.53
C SER A 158 -16.83 -50.64 -20.05
N PHE A 159 -16.74 -49.50 -20.75
CA PHE A 159 -16.76 -49.49 -22.21
C PHE A 159 -15.57 -50.27 -22.79
N HIS A 160 -14.37 -50.03 -22.25
CA HIS A 160 -13.16 -50.72 -22.72
C HIS A 160 -13.23 -52.24 -22.47
N SER A 161 -13.81 -52.69 -21.36
CA SER A 161 -14.02 -54.12 -21.09
C SER A 161 -15.07 -54.78 -22.00
N GLN A 162 -15.96 -54.01 -22.61
CA GLN A 162 -16.99 -54.50 -23.52
C GLN A 162 -16.60 -54.38 -24.99
N LEU A 163 -15.45 -53.75 -25.30
CA LEU A 163 -14.93 -53.74 -26.65
C LEU A 163 -14.58 -55.19 -27.04
N PRO A 164 -15.14 -55.72 -28.14
CA PRO A 164 -14.73 -57.02 -28.66
C PRO A 164 -13.31 -56.88 -29.21
N VAL A 165 -12.33 -57.14 -28.36
CA VAL A 165 -10.94 -57.26 -28.75
C VAL A 165 -10.70 -58.74 -28.98
N LEU A 166 -10.35 -59.12 -30.21
CA LEU A 166 -9.95 -60.49 -30.50
C LEU A 166 -8.83 -60.87 -29.55
N SER A 167 -8.99 -61.99 -28.84
CA SER A 167 -7.90 -62.54 -28.05
C SER A 167 -6.73 -62.90 -28.96
N ASP A 168 -5.52 -63.02 -28.41
CA ASP A 168 -4.36 -63.38 -29.23
C ASP A 168 -4.52 -64.77 -29.86
N THR A 169 -5.22 -65.69 -29.19
CA THR A 169 -5.59 -67.00 -29.76
C THR A 169 -6.60 -66.90 -30.88
N GLU A 170 -7.59 -66.00 -30.79
CA GLU A 170 -8.54 -65.75 -31.87
C GLU A 170 -7.87 -65.09 -33.08
N LYS A 171 -6.89 -64.20 -32.85
CA LYS A 171 -6.07 -63.61 -33.93
C LYS A 171 -5.22 -64.67 -34.62
N ASP A 172 -4.63 -65.60 -33.87
CA ASP A 172 -3.81 -66.67 -34.44
C ASP A 172 -4.66 -67.69 -35.19
N MET A 173 -5.81 -68.09 -34.64
CA MET A 173 -6.80 -68.92 -35.35
C MET A 173 -7.26 -68.27 -36.65
N LYS A 174 -7.47 -66.94 -36.66
CA LYS A 174 -7.79 -66.21 -37.88
C LYS A 174 -6.69 -66.33 -38.95
N LYS A 175 -5.40 -66.28 -38.56
CA LYS A 175 -4.27 -66.46 -39.49
C LYS A 175 -4.21 -67.90 -40.04
N GLU A 176 -4.42 -68.90 -39.18
CA GLU A 176 -4.46 -70.30 -39.58
C GLU A 176 -5.60 -70.57 -40.56
N LEU A 177 -6.81 -70.08 -40.27
CA LEU A 177 -7.96 -70.20 -41.17
C LEU A 177 -7.71 -69.52 -42.52
N GLN A 178 -7.06 -68.35 -42.54
CA GLN A 178 -6.68 -67.69 -43.78
C GLN A 178 -5.69 -68.54 -44.59
N THR A 179 -4.69 -69.10 -43.92
CA THR A 179 -3.69 -69.97 -44.57
C THR A 179 -4.33 -71.21 -45.17
N ILE A 180 -5.27 -71.85 -44.45
CA ILE A 180 -6.01 -73.01 -44.95
C ILE A 180 -6.90 -72.62 -46.14
N HIS A 181 -7.55 -71.45 -46.09
CA HIS A 181 -8.36 -70.95 -47.20
C HIS A 181 -7.53 -70.76 -48.46
N ASP A 182 -6.35 -70.12 -48.33
CA ASP A 182 -5.44 -69.90 -49.45
C ASP A 182 -4.95 -71.24 -50.02
N GLN A 183 -4.59 -72.20 -49.15
CA GLN A 183 -4.23 -73.57 -49.56
C GLN A 183 -5.37 -74.29 -50.30
N LEU A 184 -6.60 -74.20 -49.81
CA LEU A 184 -7.78 -74.78 -50.48
C LEU A 184 -8.04 -74.12 -51.83
N GLN A 185 -7.83 -72.81 -51.95
CA GLN A 185 -7.95 -72.09 -53.20
C GLN A 185 -6.88 -72.53 -54.20
N HIS A 186 -5.62 -72.69 -53.76
CA HIS A 186 -4.54 -73.22 -54.58
C HIS A 186 -4.84 -74.64 -55.06
N LEU A 187 -5.31 -75.53 -54.19
CA LEU A 187 -5.71 -76.89 -54.57
C LEU A 187 -6.91 -76.90 -55.53
N SER A 188 -7.93 -76.08 -55.29
CA SER A 188 -9.07 -75.93 -56.19
C SER A 188 -8.64 -75.46 -57.57
N ASN A 189 -7.74 -74.49 -57.64
CA ASN A 189 -7.15 -74.00 -58.89
C ASN A 189 -6.32 -75.09 -59.59
N ALA A 190 -5.52 -75.86 -58.85
CA ALA A 190 -4.75 -76.97 -59.39
C ALA A 190 -5.67 -78.07 -59.96
N ILE A 191 -6.74 -78.45 -59.25
CA ILE A 191 -7.74 -79.41 -59.74
C ILE A 191 -8.42 -78.89 -61.00
N ARG A 192 -8.73 -77.58 -61.06
CA ARG A 192 -9.28 -76.94 -62.27
C ARG A 192 -8.34 -76.96 -63.46
N GLN A 193 -7.03 -76.98 -63.25
CA GLN A 193 -6.02 -77.02 -64.32
C GLN A 193 -5.75 -78.44 -64.84
N VAL A 194 -6.12 -79.48 -64.08
CA VAL A 194 -5.94 -80.89 -64.45
C VAL A 194 -7.18 -81.47 -65.16
N ARG A 195 -8.29 -80.72 -65.20
CA ARG A 195 -9.45 -80.98 -66.09
C ARG A 195 -9.32 -80.20 -67.39
#